data_AF-A0A6A5H2K9-F1
#
_entry.id   AF-A0A6A5H2K9-F1
#
_cell.length_a   1.000
_cell.length_b   1.000
_cell.length_c   1.000
_cell.angle_alpha   90.00
_cell.angle_beta   90.00
_cell.angle_gamma   90.00
#
_symmetry.space_group_name_H-M   'P 1'
#
loop_
_entity.id
_entity.type
_entity.pdbx_description
1 polymer ?
#
loop_
_entity_poly.entity_id
_entity_poly.type
_entity_poly.pdbx_seq_one_letter_code
_entity_poly.pdbx_strand_id
1 'polypeptide(L)'
;MLPLIYCPLFILFIILVCTISLALTGFRYSRQTRWNAFETAWTVNCILLGVFVTIVIYSSYKRNDAVLAIYTGAILVSIGLWMFLNYTLNNLDEEQPVGQTHVAESEL
;
A
#
# COMPACT_ATOMS: atom_id res chain seq x y z
N MET A 1 0.77 -6.12 -27.32
CA MET A 1 1.07 -6.60 -25.95
C MET A 1 1.05 -5.49 -24.89
N LEU A 2 1.58 -4.28 -25.15
CA LEU A 2 1.47 -3.15 -24.20
C LEU A 2 0.05 -2.86 -23.65
N PRO A 3 -1.04 -2.80 -24.46
CA PRO A 3 -2.36 -2.39 -23.94
C PRO A 3 -2.98 -3.34 -22.90
N LEU A 4 -2.59 -4.63 -22.92
CA LEU A 4 -3.10 -5.63 -21.99
C LEU A 4 -2.54 -5.49 -20.57
N ILE A 5 -1.36 -4.88 -20.41
CA ILE A 5 -0.72 -4.66 -19.09
C ILE A 5 -1.22 -3.36 -18.44
N TYR A 6 -1.64 -2.37 -19.24
CA TYR A 6 -2.16 -1.11 -18.70
C TYR A 6 -3.51 -1.26 -17.99
N CYS A 7 -4.38 -2.14 -18.47
CA CYS A 7 -5.69 -2.38 -17.85
C CYS A 7 -5.58 -2.88 -16.39
N PRO A 8 -4.83 -3.96 -16.09
CA PRO A 8 -4.64 -4.42 -14.72
C PRO A 8 -3.84 -3.42 -13.86
N LEU A 9 -2.86 -2.71 -14.44
CA LEU A 9 -2.15 -1.64 -13.73
C LEU A 9 -3.08 -0.51 -13.29
N PHE A 10 -4.01 -0.10 -14.16
CA PHE A 10 -5.00 0.91 -13.84
C PHE A 10 -5.95 0.45 -12.74
N ILE A 11 -6.43 -0.80 -12.80
CA ILE A 11 -7.28 -1.38 -11.75
C ILE A 11 -6.54 -1.38 -10.40
N LEU A 12 -5.28 -1.83 -10.35
CA LEU A 12 -4.47 -1.84 -9.14
C LEU A 12 -4.25 -0.42 -8.59
N PHE A 13 -4.00 0.55 -9.46
CA PHE A 13 -3.87 1.95 -9.07
C PHE A 13 -5.16 2.50 -8.44
N ILE A 14 -6.32 2.21 -9.04
CA ILE A 14 -7.62 2.61 -8.48
C ILE A 14 -7.85 1.95 -7.12
N ILE A 15 -7.57 0.65 -6.98
CA ILE A 15 -7.69 -0.05 -5.70
C ILE A 15 -6.83 0.62 -4.64
N LEU A 16 -5.57 0.94 -4.97
CA LEU A 16 -4.64 1.61 -4.07
C LEU A 16 -5.14 2.97 -3.59
N VAL A 17 -5.63 3.81 -4.50
CA VAL A 17 -6.17 5.13 -4.17
C VAL A 17 -7.41 4.99 -3.29
N CYS A 18 -8.30 4.06 -3.62
CA CYS A 18 -9.52 3.80 -2.85
C CYS A 18 -9.20 3.31 -1.44
N THR A 19 -8.25 2.38 -1.27
CA THR A 19 -7.90 1.83 0.06
C THR A 19 -7.19 2.87 0.93
N ILE A 20 -6.30 3.68 0.38
CA ILE A 20 -5.66 4.79 1.09
C ILE A 20 -6.71 5.84 1.50
N SER A 21 -7.61 6.20 0.58
CA SER A 21 -8.68 7.16 0.87
C SER A 21 -9.56 6.66 2.01
N LEU A 22 -9.97 5.39 1.97
CA LEU A 22 -10.76 4.76 3.02
C LEU A 22 -10.02 4.78 4.37
N ALA A 23 -8.72 4.45 4.36
CA ALA A 23 -7.88 4.40 5.55
C ALA A 23 -7.64 5.78 6.19
N LEU A 24 -7.52 6.82 5.36
CA LEU A 24 -7.37 8.23 5.76
C LEU A 24 -8.68 8.88 6.20
N THR A 25 -9.84 8.37 5.77
CA THR A 25 -11.16 8.93 6.15
C THR A 25 -11.48 8.72 7.64
N GLY A 26 -10.62 8.00 8.39
CA GLY A 26 -10.16 8.31 9.76
C GLY A 26 -11.15 8.27 10.93
N PHE A 27 -12.33 8.90 10.78
CA PHE A 27 -13.26 9.21 11.87
C PHE A 27 -14.54 8.36 11.87
N ARG A 28 -14.84 7.62 10.79
CA ARG A 28 -16.11 6.88 10.65
C ARG A 28 -16.02 5.36 10.75
N TYR A 29 -14.81 4.79 10.75
CA TYR A 29 -14.60 3.35 10.66
C TYR A 29 -13.79 2.82 11.85
N SER A 30 -14.04 1.57 12.23
CA SER A 30 -13.32 0.92 13.33
C SER A 30 -11.82 0.80 13.02
N ARG A 31 -10.99 0.73 14.06
CA ARG A 31 -9.53 0.55 13.96
C ARG A 31 -9.18 -0.66 13.08
N GLN A 32 -9.92 -1.77 13.24
CA GLN A 32 -9.75 -2.98 12.44
C GLN A 32 -9.96 -2.73 10.94
N THR A 33 -10.99 -1.97 10.56
CA THR A 33 -11.26 -1.65 9.15
C THR A 33 -10.15 -0.78 8.57
N ARG A 34 -9.62 0.17 9.35
CA ARG A 34 -8.49 1.01 8.92
C ARG A 34 -7.22 0.19 8.74
N TRP A 35 -6.94 -0.72 9.66
CA TRP A 35 -5.80 -1.64 9.57
C TRP A 35 -5.84 -2.46 8.28
N ASN A 36 -6.96 -3.15 8.04
CA ASN A 36 -7.15 -3.96 6.85
C ASN A 36 -7.03 -3.14 5.54
N ALA A 37 -7.50 -1.89 5.56
CA ALA A 37 -7.37 -0.99 4.41
C ALA A 37 -5.89 -0.61 4.16
N PHE A 38 -5.11 -0.30 5.20
CA PHE A 38 -3.68 -0.02 5.08
C PHE A 38 -2.88 -1.25 4.65
N GLU A 39 -3.19 -2.44 5.17
CA GLU A 39 -2.57 -3.71 4.79
C GLU A 39 -2.87 -4.07 3.32
N THR A 40 -4.11 -3.82 2.87
CA THR A 40 -4.49 -3.99 1.47
C THR A 40 -3.74 -3.00 0.58
N ALA A 41 -3.65 -1.72 0.97
CA ALA A 41 -2.90 -0.71 0.24
C ALA A 41 -1.41 -1.08 0.13
N TRP A 42 -0.84 -1.60 1.22
CA TRP A 42 0.54 -2.09 1.28
C TRP A 42 0.77 -3.22 0.28
N THR A 43 -0.10 -4.22 0.29
CA THR A 43 -0.02 -5.38 -0.61
C THR A 43 -0.13 -4.96 -2.08
N VAL A 44 -1.09 -4.09 -2.41
CA VAL A 44 -1.28 -3.60 -3.78
C VAL A 44 -0.08 -2.78 -4.26
N ASN A 45 0.49 -1.95 -3.39
CA ASN A 45 1.69 -1.17 -3.71
C ASN A 45 2.91 -2.08 -3.97
N CYS A 46 3.08 -3.16 -3.20
CA CYS A 46 4.13 -4.16 -3.46
C CYS A 46 3.97 -4.85 -4.82
N ILE A 47 2.74 -5.21 -5.20
CA ILE A 47 2.46 -5.79 -6.52
C ILE A 47 2.82 -4.80 -7.64
N LEU A 48 2.38 -3.54 -7.51
CA LEU A 48 2.71 -2.48 -8.46
C LEU A 48 4.22 -2.28 -8.61
N LEU A 49 4.95 -2.27 -7.49
CA LEU A 49 6.41 -2.14 -7.49
C LEU A 49 7.08 -3.26 -8.29
N GLY A 50 6.66 -4.52 -8.10
CA GLY A 50 7.16 -5.65 -8.88
C GLY A 50 6.91 -5.50 -10.39
N VAL A 51 5.72 -5.02 -10.77
CA VAL A 51 5.40 -4.77 -12.19
C VAL A 51 6.25 -3.63 -12.76
N PHE A 52 6.42 -2.53 -12.02
CA PHE A 52 7.23 -1.40 -12.47
C PHE A 52 8.70 -1.79 -12.68
N VAL A 53 9.29 -2.55 -11.75
CA VAL A 53 10.65 -3.10 -11.89
C VAL A 53 10.77 -3.97 -13.13
N THR A 54 9.79 -4.84 -13.38
CA THR A 54 9.77 -5.70 -14.57
C THR A 54 9.73 -4.87 -15.85
N ILE A 55 8.92 -3.81 -15.89
CA ILE A 55 8.83 -2.90 -17.03
C ILE A 55 10.12 -2.12 -17.25
N VAL A 56 10.77 -1.67 -16.17
CA VAL A 56 12.08 -0.99 -16.23
C VAL A 56 13.14 -1.91 -16.82
N ILE A 57 13.24 -3.16 -16.35
CA ILE A 57 14.20 -4.15 -16.88
C ILE A 57 13.96 -4.38 -18.39
N TYR A 58 12.70 -4.58 -18.78
CA TYR A 58 12.34 -4.76 -20.19
C TYR A 58 12.64 -3.53 -21.05
N SER A 59 12.36 -2.33 -20.53
CA SER A 59 12.57 -1.07 -21.25
C SER A 59 14.05 -0.73 -21.40
N SER A 60 14.87 -1.08 -20.41
CA SER A 60 16.33 -1.01 -20.50
C SER A 60 16.88 -1.89 -21.62
N TYR A 61 16.37 -3.13 -21.76
CA TYR A 61 16.77 -4.02 -22.86
C TYR A 61 16.36 -3.46 -24.23
N LYS A 62 15.18 -2.84 -24.31
CA LYS A 62 14.64 -2.23 -25.53
C LYS A 62 15.18 -0.82 -25.82
N ARG A 63 16.01 -0.23 -24.93
CA ARG A 63 16.47 1.17 -24.98
C ARG A 63 15.34 2.18 -25.21
N ASN A 64 14.23 1.99 -24.50
CA ASN A 64 13.11 2.93 -24.53
C ASN A 64 13.22 3.91 -23.35
N ASP A 65 13.97 4.98 -23.55
CA ASP A 65 14.35 5.93 -22.49
C ASP A 65 13.13 6.65 -21.89
N ALA A 66 12.08 6.89 -22.69
CA ALA A 66 10.85 7.52 -22.21
C ALA A 66 10.11 6.63 -21.21
N VAL A 67 9.91 5.35 -21.55
CA VAL A 67 9.25 4.39 -20.66
C VAL A 67 10.12 4.13 -19.43
N LEU A 68 11.44 4.06 -19.62
CA LEU A 68 12.39 3.89 -18.52
C LEU A 68 12.26 5.01 -17.48
N ALA A 69 12.25 6.28 -17.92
CA ALA A 69 12.13 7.43 -17.03
C ALA A 69 10.80 7.43 -16.26
N ILE A 70 9.69 7.16 -16.95
CA ILE A 70 8.34 7.14 -16.35
C ILE A 70 8.26 6.08 -15.25
N TYR A 71 8.64 4.84 -15.54
CA TYR A 71 8.51 3.75 -14.57
C TYR A 71 9.57 3.79 -13.47
N THR A 72 10.72 4.42 -13.71
CA THR A 72 11.68 4.73 -12.63
C THR A 72 11.08 5.74 -11.65
N GLY A 73 10.41 6.79 -12.15
CA GLY A 73 9.66 7.72 -11.30
C GLY A 73 8.54 7.03 -10.51
N ALA A 74 7.80 6.12 -11.16
CA ALA A 74 6.75 5.34 -10.50
C ALA A 74 7.29 4.46 -9.36
N ILE A 75 8.47 3.84 -9.54
CA ILE A 75 9.17 3.08 -8.47
C ILE A 75 9.46 3.98 -7.26
N LEU A 76 10.00 5.18 -7.47
CA LEU A 76 10.30 6.12 -6.38
C LEU A 76 9.04 6.51 -5.60
N VAL A 77 7.94 6.79 -6.30
CA VAL A 77 6.65 7.09 -5.68
C VAL A 77 6.14 5.90 -4.87
N SER A 78 6.20 4.68 -5.43
CA SER A 78 5.80 3.46 -4.73
C SER A 78 6.66 3.19 -3.48
N ILE A 79 7.96 3.46 -3.52
CA ILE A 79 8.84 3.35 -2.34
C ILE A 79 8.46 4.37 -1.27
N GLY A 80 8.23 5.63 -1.64
CA GLY A 80 7.80 6.67 -0.70
C GLY A 80 6.45 6.32 -0.05
N LEU A 81 5.52 5.80 -0.85
CA LEU A 81 4.22 5.33 -0.36
C LEU A 81 4.38 4.12 0.58
N TRP A 82 5.29 3.19 0.28
CA TRP A 82 5.56 2.05 1.13
C TRP A 82 6.07 2.48 2.51
N MET A 83 7.00 3.45 2.55
CA MET A 83 7.49 4.03 3.81
C MET A 83 6.35 4.70 4.60
N PHE A 84 5.48 5.46 3.92
CA PHE A 84 4.32 6.09 4.56
C PHE A 84 3.35 5.07 5.16
N LEU A 85 3.05 3.99 4.41
CA LEU A 85 2.17 2.92 4.88
C LEU A 85 2.76 2.19 6.09
N ASN A 86 4.06 1.85 6.05
CA ASN A 86 4.75 1.22 7.19
C ASN A 86 4.76 2.13 8.42
N TYR A 87 5.04 3.41 8.26
CA TYR A 87 5.00 4.38 9.37
C TYR A 87 3.59 4.46 9.98
N THR A 88 2.56 4.52 9.14
CA THR A 88 1.18 4.64 9.59
C THR A 88 0.69 3.36 10.28
N LEU A 89 1.03 2.19 9.74
CA LEU A 89 0.75 0.89 10.37
C LEU A 89 1.44 0.76 11.72
N ASN A 90 2.74 1.06 11.83
CA ASN A 90 3.46 0.93 13.10
C ASN A 90 2.87 1.83 14.20
N ASN A 91 2.47 3.06 13.87
CA ASN A 91 1.80 3.95 14.83
C ASN A 91 0.38 3.47 15.19
N LEU A 92 -0.32 2.84 14.24
CA LEU A 92 -1.61 2.21 14.50
C LEU A 92 -1.50 0.99 15.40
N ASP A 93 -0.36 0.31 15.47
CA ASP A 93 -0.10 -0.80 16.39
C ASP A 93 0.23 -0.28 17.81
N GLU A 94 1.06 0.77 17.92
CA GLU A 94 1.43 1.39 19.22
C GLU A 94 0.23 1.95 19.99
N GLU A 95 -0.88 2.30 19.32
CA GLU A 95 -2.13 2.71 19.96
C GLU A 95 -2.89 1.55 20.66
N GLN A 96 -2.29 0.36 20.83
CA GLN A 96 -2.81 -0.66 21.76
C GLN A 96 -2.59 -0.19 23.21
N PRO A 97 -3.65 0.02 24.01
CA PRO A 97 -3.45 0.13 25.44
C PRO A 97 -2.95 -1.22 25.95
N VAL A 98 -1.67 -1.27 26.31
CA VAL A 98 -1.14 -2.24 27.28
C VAL A 98 -1.88 -1.99 28.59
N GLY A 99 -3.07 -2.60 28.74
CA GLY A 99 -3.94 -2.23 29.85
C GLY A 99 -5.35 -2.82 29.85
N GLN A 100 -5.54 -4.05 29.38
CA GLN A 100 -6.65 -4.89 29.84
C GLN A 100 -6.17 -6.32 30.11
N THR A 101 -5.10 -6.41 30.90
CA THR A 101 -4.86 -7.58 31.74
C THR A 101 -5.08 -7.11 33.16
N HIS A 102 -6.30 -7.19 33.69
CA HIS A 102 -6.53 -7.33 35.13
C HIS A 102 -8.01 -7.66 35.41
N VAL A 103 -8.20 -8.87 35.95
CA VAL A 103 -9.27 -9.26 36.88
C VAL A 103 -10.68 -9.39 36.31
N ALA A 104 -10.93 -10.55 35.68
CA ALA A 104 -12.21 -11.25 35.83
C ALA A 104 -11.94 -12.57 36.55
N GLU A 105 -11.35 -12.49 37.74
CA GLU A 105 -11.31 -13.60 38.68
C GLU A 105 -11.59 -13.02 40.07
N SER A 106 -12.65 -13.51 40.70
CA SER A 106 -13.12 -13.18 42.05
C SER A 106 -13.79 -11.80 42.22
N GLU A 107 -15.13 -11.79 42.25
CA GLU A 107 -15.89 -11.50 43.48
C GLU A 107 -17.41 -11.69 43.27
N LEU A 108 -17.98 -12.54 44.15
CA LEU A 108 -19.38 -12.94 44.40
C LEU A 108 -20.09 -13.88 43.39
#